data_AF-A0A1G0GLW0-F1
#
_entry.id   AF-A0A1G0GLW0-F1
#
_cell.length_a   1.000
_cell.length_b   1.000
_cell.length_c   1.000
_cell.angle_alpha   90.00
_cell.angle_beta   90.00
_cell.angle_gamma   90.00
#
_symmetry.space_group_name_H-M   'P 1'
#
loop_
_entity.id
_entity.type
_entity.pdbx_description
1 polymer ?
#
loop_
_entity_poly.entity_id
_entity_poly.type
_entity_poly.pdbx_seq_one_letter_code
_entity_poly.pdbx_strand_id
1 'polypeptide(L)'
;MPSRIVKKAIALKNELLASMTTEIFLHGDLHHDNILKDGGHWLAIDPKGIVGEPEFEIAAFDFMYINELSNMSDVKNIFEARVNLLSQKAHLNLQRIKDWVFVRLILMVAWHVEDNGDPSWAIKLAEALT
;
A
#
# COMPACT_ATOMS: atom_id res chain seq x y z
N MET A 1 -4.24 -8.81 16.59
CA MET A 1 -4.70 -7.73 15.66
C MET A 1 -6.12 -7.31 16.02
N PRO A 2 -6.48 -6.01 15.97
CA PRO A 2 -7.84 -5.56 16.21
C PRO A 2 -8.82 -6.16 15.19
N SER A 3 -9.90 -6.80 15.68
CA SER A 3 -10.82 -7.55 14.81
C SER A 3 -11.56 -6.67 13.78
N ARG A 4 -11.76 -5.38 14.09
CA ARG A 4 -12.48 -4.43 13.23
C ARG A 4 -11.72 -4.14 11.92
N ILE A 5 -10.44 -3.79 12.00
CA ILE A 5 -9.65 -3.44 10.80
C ILE A 5 -9.40 -4.66 9.91
N VAL A 6 -9.24 -5.85 10.51
CA VAL A 6 -9.14 -7.12 9.79
C VAL A 6 -10.41 -7.40 9.00
N LYS A 7 -11.59 -7.29 9.65
CA LYS A 7 -12.89 -7.49 8.98
C LYS A 7 -13.09 -6.50 7.82
N LYS A 8 -12.73 -5.23 8.02
CA LYS A 8 -12.79 -4.20 6.97
C LYS A 8 -11.89 -4.57 5.78
N ALA A 9 -10.64 -4.96 6.04
CA ALA A 9 -9.71 -5.34 4.97
C ALA A 9 -10.16 -6.58 4.20
N ILE A 10 -10.71 -7.60 4.89
CA ILE A 10 -11.28 -8.78 4.23
C ILE A 10 -12.45 -8.40 3.32
N ALA A 11 -13.35 -7.54 3.79
CA ALA A 11 -14.48 -7.07 3.01
C ALA A 11 -14.02 -6.28 1.77
N LEU A 12 -13.14 -5.29 1.94
CA LEU A 12 -12.58 -4.51 0.84
C LEU A 12 -11.84 -5.39 -0.16
N LYS A 13 -10.98 -6.29 0.31
CA LYS A 13 -10.26 -7.23 -0.56
C LYS A 13 -11.21 -8.09 -1.38
N ASN A 14 -12.30 -8.59 -0.78
CA ASN A 14 -13.29 -9.37 -1.53
C ASN A 14 -13.99 -8.52 -2.60
N GLU A 15 -14.38 -7.28 -2.28
CA GLU A 15 -15.03 -6.36 -3.20
C GLU A 15 -14.10 -5.96 -4.36
N LEU A 16 -12.85 -5.58 -4.05
CA LEU A 16 -11.86 -5.18 -5.04
C LEU A 16 -11.55 -6.31 -6.02
N LEU A 17 -11.34 -7.54 -5.52
CA LEU A 17 -11.11 -8.72 -6.36
C LEU A 17 -12.33 -9.06 -7.21
N ALA A 18 -13.55 -8.99 -6.66
CA ALA A 18 -14.78 -9.32 -7.40
C ALA A 18 -15.14 -8.28 -8.47
N SER A 19 -14.68 -7.03 -8.32
CA SER A 19 -14.97 -5.92 -9.22
C SER A 19 -13.80 -5.55 -10.15
N MET A 20 -12.71 -6.32 -10.12
CA MET A 20 -11.55 -6.09 -10.96
C MET A 20 -11.90 -6.24 -12.44
N THR A 21 -11.43 -5.31 -13.27
CA THR A 21 -11.74 -5.29 -14.72
C THR A 21 -10.51 -5.44 -15.60
N THR A 22 -9.34 -5.06 -15.10
CA THR A 22 -8.06 -5.11 -15.83
C THR A 22 -7.02 -5.78 -14.95
N GLU A 23 -6.33 -6.75 -15.53
CA GLU A 23 -5.20 -7.43 -14.93
C GLU A 23 -3.95 -7.19 -15.77
N ILE A 24 -2.84 -6.86 -15.12
CA ILE A 24 -1.52 -6.71 -15.74
C ILE A 24 -0.49 -7.51 -14.95
N PHE A 25 0.71 -7.66 -15.51
CA PHE A 25 1.85 -8.18 -14.76
C PHE A 25 2.38 -7.09 -13.82
N LEU A 26 2.48 -7.44 -12.55
CA LEU A 26 2.84 -6.58 -11.43
C LEU A 26 4.21 -7.00 -10.89
N HIS A 27 4.97 -6.02 -10.40
CA HIS A 27 6.10 -6.28 -9.53
C HIS A 27 5.64 -6.96 -8.24
N GLY A 28 4.53 -6.45 -7.66
CA GLY A 28 3.86 -7.04 -6.49
C GLY A 28 4.55 -6.78 -5.14
N ASP A 29 5.66 -6.04 -5.17
CA ASP A 29 6.51 -5.73 -4.01
C ASP A 29 7.36 -4.45 -4.20
N LEU A 30 6.79 -3.46 -4.90
CA LEU A 30 7.48 -2.25 -5.33
C LEU A 30 7.54 -1.18 -4.24
N HIS A 31 8.06 -1.52 -3.05
CA HIS A 31 8.29 -0.57 -1.98
C HIS A 31 9.62 0.18 -2.17
N HIS A 32 9.83 1.24 -1.39
CA HIS A 32 10.97 2.16 -1.55
C HIS A 32 12.35 1.49 -1.62
N ASP A 33 12.59 0.42 -0.86
CA ASP A 33 13.90 -0.26 -0.85
C ASP A 33 14.15 -1.09 -2.14
N ASN A 34 13.08 -1.44 -2.85
CA ASN A 34 13.13 -2.11 -4.15
C ASN A 34 13.17 -1.13 -5.33
N ILE A 35 13.31 0.18 -5.06
CA ILE A 35 13.45 1.23 -6.07
C ILE A 35 14.82 1.91 -5.91
N LEU A 36 15.77 1.51 -6.74
CA LEU A 36 17.14 2.01 -6.69
C LEU A 36 17.34 3.19 -7.65
N LYS A 37 18.22 4.11 -7.27
CA LYS A 37 18.70 5.16 -8.18
C LYS A 37 20.02 4.71 -8.80
N ASP A 38 20.04 4.55 -10.12
CA ASP A 38 21.25 4.29 -10.90
C ASP A 38 21.55 5.49 -11.80
N GLY A 39 22.50 6.31 -11.37
CA GLY A 39 22.80 7.60 -12.01
C GLY A 39 21.56 8.51 -12.09
N GLY A 40 21.08 8.73 -13.32
CA GLY A 40 19.91 9.57 -13.62
C GLY A 40 18.59 8.80 -13.71
N HIS A 41 18.59 7.48 -13.53
CA HIS A 41 17.43 6.62 -13.73
C HIS A 41 17.00 5.94 -12.42
N TRP A 42 15.73 5.52 -12.38
CA TRP A 42 15.18 4.71 -11.30
C TRP A 42 14.97 3.28 -11.80
N LEU A 43 15.39 2.30 -11.02
CA LEU A 43 15.34 0.87 -11.33
C LEU A 43 14.51 0.15 -10.26
N ALA A 44 13.51 -0.61 -10.70
CA ALA A 44 12.78 -1.55 -9.84
C ALA A 44 13.52 -2.90 -9.80
N ILE A 45 13.63 -3.50 -8.62
CA ILE A 45 14.33 -4.77 -8.38
C ILE A 45 13.53 -5.71 -7.47
N ASP A 46 13.85 -7.01 -7.50
CA ASP A 46 13.19 -8.07 -6.72
C ASP A 46 11.66 -8.22 -6.96
N PRO A 47 11.20 -8.34 -8.22
CA PRO A 47 9.78 -8.57 -8.48
C PRO A 47 9.35 -9.94 -7.98
N LYS A 48 8.19 -10.01 -7.31
CA LYS A 48 7.50 -11.28 -7.06
C LYS A 48 6.82 -11.79 -8.33
N GLY A 49 6.43 -10.88 -9.23
CA GLY A 49 5.93 -11.22 -10.56
C GLY A 49 4.54 -11.85 -10.54
N ILE A 50 3.54 -11.08 -10.11
CA ILE A 50 2.16 -11.56 -9.98
C ILE A 50 1.26 -10.93 -11.05
N VAL A 51 0.11 -11.56 -11.32
CA VAL A 51 -0.94 -10.96 -12.16
C VAL A 51 -2.00 -10.36 -11.24
N GLY A 52 -2.40 -9.12 -11.50
CA GLY A 52 -3.43 -8.46 -10.71
C GLY A 52 -3.77 -7.05 -11.19
N GLU A 53 -4.53 -6.35 -10.37
CA GLU A 53 -5.01 -5.01 -10.69
C GLU A 53 -3.90 -3.93 -10.61
N PRO A 54 -3.82 -2.98 -11.56
CA PRO A 54 -2.82 -1.91 -11.53
C PRO A 54 -2.81 -1.08 -10.22
N GLU A 55 -3.98 -0.80 -9.64
CA GLU A 55 -4.09 -0.07 -8.37
C GLU A 55 -3.41 -0.77 -7.20
N PHE A 56 -3.29 -2.10 -7.23
CA PHE A 56 -2.58 -2.86 -6.21
C PHE A 56 -1.06 -2.60 -6.26
N GLU A 57 -0.48 -2.39 -7.45
CA GLU A 57 0.95 -2.05 -7.57
C GLU A 57 1.27 -0.75 -6.85
N ILE A 58 0.43 0.27 -7.04
CA ILE A 58 0.59 1.56 -6.37
C ILE A 58 0.49 1.39 -4.85
N ALA A 59 -0.38 0.49 -4.37
CA ALA A 59 -0.50 0.22 -2.94
C ALA A 59 0.75 -0.45 -2.34
N ALA A 60 1.60 -1.11 -3.14
CA ALA A 60 2.86 -1.70 -2.69
C ALA A 60 3.98 -0.67 -2.48
N PHE A 61 3.76 0.61 -2.83
CA PHE A 61 4.77 1.67 -2.74
C PHE A 61 5.15 2.10 -1.31
N ASP A 62 4.41 1.67 -0.28
CA ASP A 62 4.62 2.06 1.12
C ASP A 62 4.69 3.58 1.32
N PHE A 63 3.53 4.22 1.17
CA PHE A 63 3.31 5.67 1.14
C PHE A 63 3.91 6.50 2.30
N MET A 64 4.43 5.88 3.35
CA MET A 64 4.95 6.54 4.55
C MET A 64 6.19 5.80 5.06
N TYR A 65 7.24 6.53 5.40
CA TYR A 65 8.32 5.99 6.23
C TYR A 65 7.95 6.05 7.71
N ILE A 66 8.52 5.14 8.52
CA ILE A 66 8.25 5.07 9.97
C ILE A 66 8.56 6.40 10.69
N ASN A 67 9.61 7.11 10.28
CA ASN A 67 9.98 8.41 10.86
C ASN A 67 8.97 9.54 10.56
N GLU A 68 8.23 9.44 9.46
CA GLU A 68 7.17 10.39 9.09
C GLU A 68 5.90 10.22 9.92
N LEU A 69 5.78 9.14 10.69
CA LEU A 69 4.67 8.89 11.61
C LEU A 69 4.80 9.64 12.95
N SER A 70 5.83 10.48 13.11
CA SER A 70 6.04 11.25 14.34
C SER A 70 4.98 12.34 14.56
N ASN A 71 4.37 12.87 13.49
CA ASN A 71 3.26 13.83 13.56
C ASN A 71 2.03 13.39 12.76
N MET A 72 0.99 12.90 13.44
CA MET A 72 -0.21 12.34 12.81
C MET A 72 -1.01 13.35 11.98
N SER A 73 -0.95 14.66 12.28
CA SER A 73 -1.62 15.66 11.45
C SER A 73 -1.01 15.75 10.06
N ASP A 74 0.29 15.50 9.96
CA ASP A 74 1.03 15.56 8.70
C ASP A 74 0.84 14.27 7.91
N VAL A 75 0.70 13.12 8.59
CA VAL A 75 0.50 11.80 7.96
C VAL A 75 -0.67 11.82 6.97
N LYS A 76 -1.84 12.31 7.37
CA LYS A 76 -3.01 12.31 6.47
C LYS A 76 -2.78 13.21 5.25
N ASN A 77 -2.23 14.40 5.46
CA ASN A 77 -1.97 15.35 4.38
C ASN A 77 -0.89 14.83 3.40
N ILE A 78 0.19 14.24 3.93
CA ILE A 78 1.26 13.63 3.14
C ILE A 78 0.73 12.44 2.35
N PHE A 79 -0.01 11.54 3.01
CA PHE A 79 -0.63 10.40 2.35
C PHE A 79 -1.54 10.84 1.21
N GLU A 80 -2.47 11.77 1.48
CA GLU A 80 -3.37 12.32 0.47
C GLU A 80 -2.60 12.95 -0.69
N ALA A 81 -1.57 13.76 -0.42
CA ALA A 81 -0.77 14.36 -1.48
C ALA A 81 -0.08 13.30 -2.36
N ARG A 82 0.53 12.28 -1.76
CA ARG A 82 1.25 11.21 -2.47
C ARG A 82 0.30 10.33 -3.28
N VAL A 83 -0.81 9.89 -2.70
CA VAL A 83 -1.77 8.99 -3.37
C VAL A 83 -2.49 9.71 -4.52
N ASN A 84 -2.82 11.00 -4.36
CA ASN A 84 -3.34 11.82 -5.45
C ASN A 84 -2.32 11.97 -6.59
N LEU A 85 -1.05 12.23 -6.27
CA LEU A 85 0.00 12.35 -7.28
C LEU A 85 0.16 11.05 -8.09
N LEU A 86 0.26 9.90 -7.42
CA LEU A 86 0.41 8.62 -8.10
C LEU A 86 -0.83 8.23 -8.91
N SER A 87 -2.03 8.43 -8.35
CA SER A 87 -3.29 8.22 -9.08
C SER A 87 -3.34 9.04 -10.37
N GLN A 88 -2.99 10.33 -10.31
CA GLN A 88 -2.99 11.22 -11.48
C GLN A 88 -1.93 10.83 -12.51
N LYS A 89 -0.72 10.47 -12.07
CA LYS A 89 0.38 10.09 -12.96
C LYS A 89 0.17 8.74 -13.63
N ALA A 90 -0.47 7.79 -12.93
CA ALA A 90 -0.77 6.47 -13.44
C ALA A 90 -2.14 6.40 -14.16
N HIS A 91 -2.96 7.45 -14.09
CA HIS A 91 -4.34 7.48 -14.60
C HIS A 91 -5.22 6.36 -14.01
N LEU A 92 -5.05 6.10 -12.70
CA LEU A 92 -5.72 5.03 -11.97
C LEU A 92 -6.74 5.56 -10.96
N ASN A 93 -7.69 4.71 -10.54
CA ASN A 93 -8.76 5.12 -9.64
C ASN A 93 -8.23 5.38 -8.22
N LEU A 94 -8.32 6.64 -7.78
CA LEU A 94 -7.84 7.09 -6.47
C LEU A 94 -8.43 6.28 -5.31
N GLN A 95 -9.74 6.02 -5.33
CA GLN A 95 -10.40 5.34 -4.21
C GLN A 95 -9.98 3.87 -4.15
N ARG A 96 -9.88 3.19 -5.31
CA ARG A 96 -9.37 1.81 -5.37
C ARG A 96 -7.94 1.71 -4.86
N ILE A 97 -7.06 2.68 -5.18
CA ILE A 97 -5.71 2.73 -4.62
C ILE A 97 -5.76 2.83 -3.09
N LYS A 98 -6.56 3.75 -2.54
CA LYS A 98 -6.70 3.91 -1.08
C LYS A 98 -7.20 2.63 -0.40
N ASP A 99 -8.18 1.96 -1.01
CA ASP A 99 -8.72 0.71 -0.50
C ASP A 99 -7.67 -0.42 -0.55
N TRP A 100 -6.88 -0.52 -1.63
CA TRP A 100 -5.75 -1.44 -1.72
C TRP A 100 -4.63 -1.13 -0.74
N VAL A 101 -4.31 0.16 -0.50
CA VAL A 101 -3.35 0.56 0.55
C VAL A 101 -3.83 0.06 1.90
N PHE A 102 -5.12 0.26 2.23
CA PHE A 102 -5.67 -0.24 3.49
C PHE A 102 -5.53 -1.76 3.62
N VAL A 103 -5.84 -2.51 2.55
CA VAL A 103 -5.66 -3.98 2.51
C VAL A 103 -4.18 -4.35 2.69
N ARG A 104 -3.27 -3.69 1.98
CA ARG A 104 -1.81 -3.91 2.04
C ARG A 104 -1.26 -3.65 3.45
N LEU A 105 -1.71 -2.61 4.14
CA LEU A 105 -1.31 -2.32 5.52
C LEU A 105 -1.72 -3.46 6.46
N ILE A 106 -2.93 -4.02 6.31
CA ILE A 106 -3.37 -5.15 7.13
C ILE A 106 -2.62 -6.43 6.77
N LEU A 107 -2.26 -6.64 5.50
CA LEU A 107 -1.40 -7.75 5.08
C LEU A 107 0.00 -7.63 5.71
N MET A 108 0.59 -6.44 5.71
CA MET A 108 1.88 -6.16 6.34
C MET A 108 1.85 -6.36 7.86
N VAL A 109 0.73 -6.02 8.52
CA VAL A 109 0.54 -6.38 9.93
C VAL A 109 0.59 -7.91 10.11
N ALA A 110 -0.03 -8.69 9.22
CA ALA A 110 0.00 -10.15 9.32
C ALA A 110 1.43 -10.69 9.15
N TRP A 111 2.20 -10.17 8.20
CA TRP A 111 3.62 -10.54 8.00
C TRP A 111 4.46 -10.21 9.24
N HIS A 112 4.35 -9.00 9.79
CA HIS A 112 5.07 -8.67 11.01
C HIS A 112 4.70 -9.59 12.19
N VAL A 113 3.43 -9.98 12.33
CA VAL A 113 3.02 -10.93 13.37
C VAL A 113 3.63 -12.32 13.13
N GLU A 114 3.63 -12.79 11.89
CA GLU A 114 4.23 -14.08 11.49
C GLU A 114 5.74 -14.11 11.77
N ASP A 115 6.43 -13.00 11.51
CA ASP A 115 7.87 -12.83 11.73
C ASP A 115 8.24 -12.47 13.20
N ASN A 116 7.27 -12.47 14.12
CA ASN A 116 7.45 -11.98 15.51
C ASN A 116 7.99 -10.53 15.63
N GLY A 117 7.72 -9.69 14.62
CA GLY A 117 8.02 -8.26 14.60
C GLY A 117 6.95 -7.37 15.25
N ASP A 118 7.18 -6.05 15.23
CA ASP A 118 6.22 -5.06 15.75
C ASP A 118 5.32 -4.50 14.64
N PRO A 119 4.02 -4.84 14.62
CA PRO A 119 3.08 -4.29 13.63
C PRO A 119 2.49 -2.94 14.01
N SER A 120 2.85 -2.34 15.14
CA SER A 120 2.15 -1.19 15.74
C SER A 120 2.08 0.01 14.79
N TRP A 121 3.11 0.23 13.99
CA TRP A 121 3.17 1.35 13.06
C TRP A 121 2.16 1.19 11.90
N ALA A 122 2.05 -0.02 11.35
CA ALA A 122 1.13 -0.36 10.28
C ALA A 122 -0.33 -0.26 10.75
N ILE A 123 -0.61 -0.69 11.98
CA ILE A 123 -1.93 -0.54 12.63
C ILE A 123 -2.28 0.94 12.78
N LYS A 124 -1.37 1.76 13.33
CA LYS A 124 -1.58 3.21 13.51
C LYS A 124 -1.86 3.90 12.18
N LEU A 125 -1.10 3.58 11.13
CA LEU A 125 -1.32 4.14 9.81
C LEU A 125 -2.67 3.71 9.24
N ALA A 126 -3.03 2.43 9.31
CA ALA A 126 -4.32 1.95 8.85
C ALA A 126 -5.50 2.65 9.55
N GLU A 127 -5.38 2.91 10.86
CA GLU A 127 -6.39 3.65 11.63
C GLU A 127 -6.45 5.14 11.28
N ALA A 128 -5.31 5.77 10.98
CA ALA A 128 -5.25 7.16 10.54
C ALA A 128 -5.87 7.39 9.15
N LEU A 129 -5.91 6.35 8.32
CA LEU A 129 -6.43 6.39 6.95
C LEU A 129 -7.89 5.92 6.82
N THR A 130 -8.49 5.37 7.89
CA THR A 130 -9.94 5.05 7.97
C THR A 130 -10.81 6.26 8.22
#